data_AF-A0A972MI60-F1
#
_entry.id   AF-A0A972MI60-F1
#
_cell.length_a   1.000
_cell.length_b   1.000
_cell.length_c   1.000
_cell.angle_alpha   90.00
_cell.angle_beta   90.00
_cell.angle_gamma   90.00
#
_symmetry.space_group_name_H-M   'P 1'
#
loop_
_entity.id
_entity.type
_entity.pdbx_description
1 polymer ?
#
loop_
_entity_poly.entity_id
_entity_poly.type
_entity_poly.pdbx_seq_one_letter_code
_entity_poly.pdbx_strand_id
1 'polypeptide(L)'
;MVGKDPAAHAKLRHRAHRRRNSSFDRVSQPGEVEVTTVKISGMSCEHCVKRVARALESLPGVKNVRVSLEKGEATFEQPEGLSLDEIVRAIEEAGYRVVRT
;
A
#
# COMPACT_ATOMS: atom_id res chain seq x y z
N MET A 1 51.58 17.45 -51.89
CA MET A 1 51.69 18.48 -50.82
C MET A 1 50.30 19.07 -50.63
N VAL A 2 49.81 19.02 -49.37
CA VAL A 2 48.58 19.69 -48.83
C VAL A 2 47.25 19.12 -49.36
N GLY A 3 46.27 18.65 -48.57
CA GLY A 3 46.04 18.50 -47.12
C GLY A 3 44.97 17.38 -46.94
N LYS A 4 44.92 16.61 -45.86
CA LYS A 4 44.39 16.97 -44.53
C LYS A 4 42.95 17.50 -44.68
N ASP A 5 41.85 16.93 -44.20
CA ASP A 5 41.56 15.94 -43.17
C ASP A 5 40.01 15.70 -43.21
N PRO A 6 39.43 14.84 -42.35
CA PRO A 6 38.15 14.16 -42.52
C PRO A 6 36.94 14.94 -41.99
N ALA A 7 35.74 14.56 -42.44
CA ALA A 7 34.47 14.92 -41.79
C ALA A 7 33.59 13.67 -41.73
N ALA A 8 33.61 12.94 -40.61
CA ALA A 8 32.77 13.17 -39.43
C ALA A 8 31.28 12.93 -39.72
N HIS A 9 30.86 11.70 -39.46
CA HIS A 9 29.48 11.24 -39.47
C HIS A 9 28.74 11.87 -38.29
N ALA A 10 28.03 12.96 -38.57
CA ALA A 10 27.06 13.56 -37.67
C ALA A 10 25.73 12.78 -37.77
N LYS A 11 25.16 12.42 -36.60
CA LYS A 11 23.81 12.81 -36.13
C LYS A 11 23.21 11.82 -35.11
N LEU A 12 22.86 12.39 -33.95
CA LEU A 12 21.57 12.24 -33.21
C LEU A 12 21.22 10.82 -32.70
N ARG A 13 20.97 10.61 -31.40
CA ARG A 13 19.71 10.98 -30.73
C ARG A 13 19.81 10.88 -29.20
N HIS A 14 19.15 11.86 -28.58
CA HIS A 14 18.87 12.05 -27.17
C HIS A 14 18.40 10.78 -26.42
N ARG A 15 18.89 10.60 -25.20
CA ARG A 15 18.05 10.09 -24.09
C ARG A 15 18.58 10.58 -22.74
N ALA A 16 18.14 11.77 -22.35
CA ALA A 16 18.24 12.27 -20.99
C ALA A 16 17.44 11.34 -20.07
N HIS A 17 18.11 10.49 -19.30
CA HIS A 17 17.46 9.69 -18.28
C HIS A 17 17.28 10.51 -17.01
N ARG A 18 15.99 10.83 -16.79
CA ARG A 18 15.35 11.57 -15.72
C ARG A 18 16.01 11.45 -14.35
N ARG A 19 16.11 12.62 -13.69
CA ARG A 19 16.18 12.79 -12.24
C ARG A 19 15.17 11.85 -11.55
N ARG A 20 15.61 11.05 -10.58
CA ARG A 20 14.72 10.52 -9.53
C ARG A 20 15.12 11.17 -8.22
N ASN A 21 14.54 12.34 -7.98
CA ASN A 21 14.45 12.93 -6.67
C ASN A 21 13.52 12.02 -5.84
N SER A 22 14.08 11.15 -5.00
CA SER A 22 13.33 10.36 -4.01
C SER A 22 12.94 11.25 -2.84
N SER A 23 12.10 12.24 -3.13
CA SER A 23 11.46 13.12 -2.16
C SER A 23 9.98 12.75 -2.18
N PHE A 24 9.64 11.59 -1.63
CA PHE A 24 8.25 11.14 -1.47
C PHE A 24 8.00 10.54 -0.09
N ASP A 25 8.72 11.00 0.92
CA ASP A 25 8.40 10.73 2.32
C ASP A 25 7.91 12.03 2.98
N ARG A 26 7.07 12.79 2.27
CA ARG A 26 6.15 13.74 2.91
C ARG A 26 4.97 12.92 3.43
N VAL A 27 5.19 12.14 4.48
CA VAL A 27 4.09 11.58 5.27
C VAL A 27 3.38 12.77 5.91
N SER A 28 2.29 13.17 5.26
CA SER A 28 1.35 14.19 5.74
C SER A 28 0.79 13.79 7.09
N GLN A 29 0.70 14.77 7.98
CA GLN A 29 0.22 14.63 9.35
C GLN A 29 -1.11 13.85 9.42
N PRO A 30 -1.23 12.81 10.26
CA PRO A 30 -2.51 12.19 10.53
C PRO A 30 -3.36 13.21 11.32
N GLY A 31 -4.47 13.66 10.71
CA GLY A 31 -5.62 14.13 11.47
C GLY A 31 -6.13 13.00 12.36
N GLU A 32 -7.01 13.29 13.33
CA GLU A 32 -7.63 12.28 14.21
C GLU A 32 -8.09 11.05 13.42
N VAL A 33 -7.24 10.03 13.38
CA VAL A 33 -7.46 8.74 12.75
C VAL A 33 -7.22 7.73 13.85
N GLU A 34 -8.27 7.01 14.21
CA GLU A 34 -8.16 5.98 15.22
C GLU A 34 -7.51 4.76 14.58
N VAL A 35 -6.32 4.42 15.04
CA VAL A 35 -5.61 3.23 14.56
C VAL A 35 -6.13 2.04 15.33
N THR A 36 -6.86 1.16 14.63
CA THR A 36 -7.46 -0.03 15.21
C THR A 36 -6.72 -1.26 14.75
N THR A 37 -6.43 -2.15 15.70
CA THR A 37 -5.80 -3.44 15.44
C THR A 37 -6.74 -4.55 15.84
N VAL A 38 -6.93 -5.52 14.94
CA VAL A 38 -7.79 -6.69 15.15
C VAL A 38 -7.00 -7.96 14.83
N LYS A 39 -7.17 -9.01 15.65
CA LYS A 39 -6.63 -10.33 15.32
C LYS A 39 -7.57 -11.04 14.36
N ILE A 40 -7.02 -11.73 13.37
CA ILE A 40 -7.79 -12.44 12.35
C ILE A 40 -7.33 -13.89 12.29
N SER A 41 -8.29 -14.79 12.50
CA SER A 41 -8.09 -16.23 12.38
C SER A 41 -8.36 -16.71 10.96
N GLY A 42 -7.64 -17.74 10.52
CA GLY A 42 -7.75 -18.34 9.19
C GLY A 42 -6.82 -17.75 8.13
N MET A 43 -5.97 -16.78 8.47
CA MET A 43 -4.89 -16.34 7.58
C MET A 43 -3.71 -17.31 7.64
N SER A 44 -3.39 -17.96 6.52
CA SER A 44 -2.27 -18.92 6.46
C SER A 44 -1.31 -18.70 5.28
N CYS A 45 -1.62 -17.76 4.39
CA CYS A 45 -0.83 -17.47 3.18
C CYS A 45 -0.92 -15.98 2.82
N GLU A 46 0.04 -15.48 2.04
CA GLU A 46 0.03 -14.09 1.53
C GLU A 46 -1.22 -13.75 0.71
N HIS A 47 -1.83 -14.74 0.05
CA HIS A 47 -3.09 -14.54 -0.66
C HIS A 47 -4.25 -14.24 0.31
N CYS A 48 -4.26 -14.84 1.50
CA CYS A 48 -5.25 -14.57 2.53
C CYS A 48 -5.11 -13.14 3.07
N VAL A 49 -3.86 -12.72 3.31
CA VAL A 49 -3.51 -11.35 3.73
C VAL A 49 -4.09 -10.31 2.76
N LYS A 50 -3.86 -10.51 1.46
CA LYS A 50 -4.39 -9.60 0.42
C LYS A 50 -5.92 -9.57 0.37
N ARG A 51 -6.58 -10.70 0.63
CA ARG A 51 -8.05 -10.78 0.63
C ARG A 51 -8.64 -10.00 1.80
N VAL A 52 -8.06 -10.17 2.99
CA VAL A 52 -8.43 -9.42 4.20
C VAL A 52 -8.17 -7.93 4.02
N ALA A 53 -7.00 -7.55 3.51
CA ALA A 53 -6.65 -6.15 3.27
C ALA A 53 -7.69 -5.49 2.34
N ARG A 54 -8.04 -6.14 1.22
CA ARG A 54 -9.08 -5.64 0.31
C ARG A 54 -10.45 -5.50 0.95
N ALA A 55 -10.83 -6.43 1.83
CA ALA A 55 -12.11 -6.35 2.52
C ALA A 55 -12.18 -5.11 3.42
N LEU A 56 -11.09 -4.83 4.16
CA LEU A 56 -10.96 -3.64 5.00
C LEU A 56 -10.89 -2.36 4.16
N GLU A 57 -10.13 -2.35 3.07
CA GLU A 57 -10.04 -1.21 2.16
C GLU A 57 -11.37 -0.92 1.43
N SER A 58 -12.26 -1.91 1.35
CA SER A 58 -13.59 -1.75 0.76
C SER A 58 -14.55 -1.01 1.70
N LEU A 59 -14.22 -0.88 2.98
CA LEU A 59 -15.03 -0.14 3.95
C LEU A 59 -14.88 1.37 3.73
N PRO A 60 -15.98 2.13 3.81
CA PRO A 60 -15.94 3.56 3.58
C PRO A 60 -15.12 4.26 4.66
N GLY A 61 -14.09 5.01 4.23
CA GLY A 61 -13.26 5.84 5.11
C GLY A 61 -12.09 5.12 5.79
N VAL A 62 -11.98 3.80 5.65
CA VAL A 62 -10.81 3.04 6.14
C VAL A 62 -9.58 3.38 5.30
N LYS A 63 -8.45 3.63 5.98
CA LYS A 63 -7.17 3.99 5.36
C LYS A 63 -6.00 3.27 6.00
N ASN A 64 -4.82 3.36 5.38
CA ASN A 64 -3.56 2.79 5.87
C ASN A 64 -3.68 1.34 6.38
N VAL A 65 -4.39 0.49 5.62
CA VAL A 65 -4.57 -0.92 5.96
C VAL A 65 -3.22 -1.65 5.87
N ARG A 66 -2.84 -2.28 6.98
CA ARG A 66 -1.64 -3.10 7.12
C ARG A 66 -2.03 -4.43 7.73
N VAL A 67 -1.72 -5.52 7.05
CA VAL A 67 -2.02 -6.86 7.53
C VAL A 67 -0.71 -7.61 7.74
N SER A 68 -0.53 -8.19 8.93
CA SER A 68 0.66 -8.91 9.35
C SER A 68 0.35 -10.38 9.52
N LEU A 69 0.84 -11.21 8.60
CA LEU A 69 0.71 -12.67 8.71
C LEU A 69 1.49 -13.24 9.91
N GLU A 70 2.67 -12.66 10.19
CA GLU A 70 3.53 -13.09 11.32
C GLU A 70 2.82 -12.96 12.67
N LYS A 71 2.02 -11.90 12.84
CA LYS A 71 1.25 -11.66 14.06
C LYS A 71 -0.17 -12.24 13.99
N GLY A 72 -0.69 -12.48 12.78
CA GLY A 72 -2.08 -12.84 12.57
C GLY A 72 -3.04 -11.69 12.83
N GLU A 73 -2.63 -10.45 12.52
CA GLU A 73 -3.37 -9.23 12.88
C GLU A 73 -3.48 -8.28 11.69
N ALA A 74 -4.53 -7.47 11.68
CA ALA A 74 -4.70 -6.36 10.76
C ALA A 74 -4.80 -5.05 11.55
N THR A 75 -4.03 -4.06 11.13
CA THR A 75 -4.03 -2.70 11.65
C THR A 75 -4.49 -1.76 10.55
N PHE A 76 -5.43 -0.88 10.83
CA PHE A 76 -5.93 0.09 9.87
C PHE A 76 -6.39 1.35 10.59
N GLU A 77 -6.44 2.45 9.86
CA GLU A 77 -7.06 3.68 10.33
C GLU A 77 -8.56 3.57 10.08
N GLN A 78 -9.34 3.55 11.16
CA GLN A 78 -10.79 3.61 11.07
C GLN A 78 -11.27 5.06 11.10
N PRO A 79 -12.30 5.42 10.31
CA PRO A 79 -12.91 6.73 10.39
C PRO A 79 -13.83 6.82 11.62
N GLU A 80 -14.02 8.04 12.12
CA GLU A 80 -14.99 8.29 13.18
C GLU A 80 -16.40 7.89 12.73
N GLY A 81 -17.05 6.99 13.48
CA GLY A 81 -18.41 6.49 13.19
C GLY A 81 -18.47 5.10 12.57
N LEU A 82 -17.35 4.50 12.17
CA LEU A 82 -17.33 3.10 11.73
C LEU A 82 -17.24 2.18 12.94
N SER A 83 -18.26 1.34 13.12
CA SER A 83 -18.34 0.47 14.29
C SER A 83 -17.50 -0.79 14.09
N LEU A 84 -16.95 -1.32 15.20
CA LEU A 84 -16.26 -2.61 15.21
C LEU A 84 -17.10 -3.75 14.60
N ASP A 85 -18.42 -3.70 14.74
CA ASP A 85 -19.33 -4.69 14.15
C ASP A 85 -19.26 -4.69 12.60
N GLU A 86 -19.27 -3.51 11.96
CA GLU A 86 -19.15 -3.37 10.51
C GLU A 86 -17.80 -3.93 10.01
N ILE A 87 -16.72 -3.69 10.77
CA ILE A 87 -15.38 -4.23 10.48
C ILE A 87 -15.41 -5.76 10.53
N VAL A 88 -15.97 -6.31 11.61
CA VAL A 88 -16.07 -7.76 11.80
C VAL A 88 -16.88 -8.37 10.67
N ARG A 89 -18.04 -7.77 10.33
CA ARG A 89 -18.90 -8.24 9.24
C ARG A 89 -18.17 -8.25 7.89
N ALA A 90 -17.44 -7.19 7.54
CA ALA A 90 -16.67 -7.17 6.29
C ALA A 90 -15.58 -8.25 6.23
N ILE A 91 -14.92 -8.53 7.36
CA ILE A 91 -13.94 -9.61 7.47
C ILE A 91 -14.62 -10.99 7.36
N GLU A 92 -15.79 -11.16 7.97
CA GLU A 92 -16.60 -12.38 7.89
C GLU A 92 -17.14 -12.63 6.48
N GLU A 93 -17.59 -11.59 5.78
CA GLU A 93 -17.98 -11.66 4.37
C GLU A 93 -16.82 -12.04 3.45
N ALA A 94 -15.58 -11.68 3.83
CA ALA A 94 -14.38 -12.15 3.16
C ALA A 94 -13.99 -13.61 3.49
N GLY A 95 -14.70 -14.24 4.44
CA GLY A 95 -14.52 -15.62 4.86
C GLY A 95 -13.54 -15.83 6.02
N TYR A 96 -13.27 -14.78 6.81
CA TYR A 96 -12.35 -14.84 7.95
C TYR A 96 -13.05 -14.47 9.26
N ARG A 97 -12.43 -14.82 10.40
CA ARG A 97 -13.02 -14.51 11.71
C ARG A 97 -12.12 -13.56 12.48
N VAL A 98 -12.71 -12.48 13.01
CA VAL A 98 -12.02 -11.62 13.97
C VAL A 98 -12.00 -12.29 15.35
N VAL A 99 -10.82 -12.41 15.94
CA VAL A 99 -10.63 -12.88 17.30
C VAL A 99 -10.44 -11.66 18.19
N ARG A 100 -11.43 -11.37 19.05
CA ARG A 100 -11.25 -10.38 20.11
C ARG A 100 -10.33 -10.99 21.16
N THR A 101 -9.16 -10.39 21.35
CA THR A 101 -8.20 -10.76 22.39
C THR A 101 -8.25 -9.79 23.55
#